data_AF-A0A2T4GTY9-F1
#
_entry.id   AF-A0A2T4GTY9-F1
#
_cell.length_a   1.000
_cell.length_b   1.000
_cell.length_c   1.000
_cell.angle_alpha   90.00
_cell.angle_beta   90.00
_cell.angle_gamma   90.00
#
_symmetry.space_group_name_H-M   'P 1'
#
loop_
_entity.id
_entity.type
_entity.pdbx_description
1 polymer ?
#
loop_
_entity_poly.entity_id
_entity_poly.type
_entity_poly.pdbx_seq_one_letter_code
_entity_poly.pdbx_strand_id
1 'polypeptide(L)'
;MSFWLEPHVEATAAFFQQVVDRKWLQESTEGNAAALRSLEAALKAEKADAKTKAWRVFHRCTYVSRVLEKIVATAVSVAPKAVLFDQTPNWGLICALKPYLRPAKDKNEVREKLQPLIDKQWPVLQDNKRIANQLVDILVEYLGVS
;
A
#
# COMPACT_ATOMS: atom_id res chain seq x y z
N MET A 1 -2.32 5.98 -9.58
CA MET A 1 -3.40 6.60 -10.39
C MET A 1 -3.85 5.55 -11.41
N SER A 2 -5.14 5.28 -11.50
CA SER A 2 -5.68 4.18 -12.31
C SER A 2 -6.50 4.74 -13.48
N PHE A 3 -6.26 4.23 -14.69
CA PHE A 3 -6.96 4.65 -15.90
C PHE A 3 -7.74 3.48 -16.48
N TRP A 4 -8.98 3.74 -16.88
CA TRP A 4 -9.81 2.79 -17.60
C TRP A 4 -9.62 3.03 -19.10
N LEU A 5 -9.17 2.00 -19.81
CA LEU A 5 -9.05 2.07 -21.27
C LEU A 5 -10.22 1.33 -21.90
N GLU A 6 -10.61 1.81 -23.09
CA GLU A 6 -11.68 1.18 -23.87
C GLU A 6 -11.35 -0.30 -24.19
N PRO A 7 -12.40 -1.14 -24.28
CA PRO A 7 -12.24 -2.55 -24.61
C PRO A 7 -11.66 -2.75 -26.00
N HIS A 8 -10.67 -3.64 -26.12
CA HIS A 8 -10.03 -3.97 -27.41
C HIS A 8 -10.11 -5.47 -27.68
N VAL A 9 -10.28 -5.84 -28.96
CA VAL A 9 -10.45 -7.24 -29.38
C VAL A 9 -9.20 -8.05 -29.07
N GLU A 10 -8.02 -7.53 -29.37
CA GLU A 10 -6.74 -8.19 -29.07
C GLU A 10 -6.53 -8.44 -27.57
N ALA A 11 -6.97 -7.51 -26.73
CA ALA A 11 -6.86 -7.66 -25.27
C ALA A 11 -7.79 -8.76 -24.75
N THR A 12 -8.98 -8.89 -25.36
CA THR A 12 -9.92 -9.97 -25.03
C THR A 12 -9.34 -11.33 -25.47
N ALA A 13 -8.71 -11.38 -26.65
CA ALA A 13 -8.01 -12.58 -27.10
C ALA A 13 -6.84 -12.95 -26.16
N ALA A 14 -6.02 -11.97 -25.78
CA ALA A 14 -4.90 -12.18 -24.86
C ALA A 14 -5.36 -12.70 -23.49
N PHE A 15 -6.48 -12.21 -22.94
CA PHE A 15 -7.05 -12.72 -21.70
C PHE A 15 -7.33 -14.24 -21.79
N PHE A 16 -8.01 -14.71 -22.83
CA PHE A 16 -8.35 -16.14 -22.99
C PHE A 16 -7.18 -17.03 -23.43
N GLN A 17 -6.11 -16.44 -23.97
CA GLN A 17 -4.94 -17.19 -24.44
C GLN A 17 -3.81 -17.26 -23.41
N GLN A 18 -3.65 -16.21 -22.60
CA GLN A 18 -2.47 -16.04 -21.74
C GLN A 18 -2.80 -15.99 -20.25
N VAL A 19 -4.00 -15.52 -19.88
CA VAL A 19 -4.35 -15.29 -18.47
C VAL A 19 -5.21 -16.43 -17.93
N VAL A 20 -6.21 -16.88 -18.71
CA VAL A 20 -7.11 -17.95 -18.29
C VAL A 20 -6.46 -19.32 -18.52
N ASP A 21 -6.42 -20.16 -17.48
CA ASP A 21 -6.05 -21.56 -17.63
C ASP A 21 -7.10 -22.32 -18.46
N ARG A 22 -6.69 -22.78 -19.64
CA ARG A 22 -7.53 -23.51 -20.58
C ARG A 22 -8.03 -24.84 -20.03
N LYS A 23 -7.23 -25.54 -19.23
CA LYS A 23 -7.61 -26.83 -18.67
C LYS A 23 -8.69 -26.64 -17.61
N TRP A 24 -8.48 -25.68 -16.72
CA TRP A 24 -9.51 -25.28 -15.74
C TRP A 24 -10.80 -24.85 -16.44
N LEU A 25 -10.72 -24.02 -17.47
CA LEU A 25 -11.92 -23.52 -18.17
C LEU A 25 -12.77 -24.63 -18.80
N GLN A 26 -12.13 -25.69 -19.30
CA GLN A 26 -12.79 -26.83 -19.95
C GLN A 26 -13.32 -27.88 -18.96
N GLU A 27 -12.55 -28.17 -17.92
CA GLU A 27 -12.83 -29.28 -17.00
C GLU A 27 -13.62 -28.85 -15.76
N SER A 28 -13.54 -27.57 -15.36
CA SER A 28 -14.18 -27.08 -14.14
C SER A 28 -15.70 -26.97 -14.27
N THR A 29 -16.39 -27.45 -13.25
CA THR A 29 -17.84 -27.35 -13.06
C THR A 29 -18.26 -26.11 -12.27
N GLU A 30 -17.31 -25.27 -11.84
CA GLU A 30 -17.59 -24.04 -11.11
C GLU A 30 -18.38 -23.04 -11.96
N GLY A 31 -19.26 -22.27 -11.30
CA GLY A 31 -20.09 -21.26 -11.95
C GLY A 31 -19.28 -20.20 -12.72
N ASN A 32 -18.08 -19.87 -12.24
CA ASN A 32 -17.18 -18.92 -12.91
C ASN A 32 -16.67 -19.46 -14.26
N ALA A 33 -16.28 -20.73 -14.30
CA ALA A 33 -15.84 -21.38 -15.53
C ALA A 33 -16.99 -21.50 -16.55
N ALA A 34 -18.20 -21.81 -16.08
CA ALA A 34 -19.40 -21.84 -16.92
C ALA A 34 -19.73 -20.46 -17.51
N ALA A 35 -19.66 -19.40 -16.71
CA ALA A 35 -19.88 -18.02 -17.17
C ALA A 35 -18.85 -17.60 -18.22
N LEU A 36 -17.57 -17.89 -18.00
CA LEU A 36 -16.50 -17.60 -18.96
C LEU A 36 -16.65 -18.37 -20.28
N ARG A 37 -17.09 -19.63 -20.24
CA ARG A 37 -17.40 -20.40 -21.46
C ARG A 37 -18.55 -19.80 -22.26
N SER A 38 -19.61 -19.37 -21.58
CA SER A 38 -20.74 -18.68 -22.22
C SER A 38 -20.30 -17.37 -22.88
N LEU A 39 -19.44 -16.61 -22.19
CA LEU A 39 -18.88 -15.36 -22.71
C LEU A 39 -17.94 -15.59 -23.91
N GLU A 40 -17.09 -16.61 -23.88
CA GLU A 40 -16.23 -16.99 -25.01
C GLU A 40 -17.07 -17.38 -26.25
N ALA A 41 -18.17 -18.11 -26.04
CA ALA A 41 -19.10 -18.47 -27.12
C ALA A 41 -19.82 -17.25 -27.71
N ALA A 42 -20.29 -16.32 -26.86
CA ALA A 42 -20.93 -15.08 -27.30
C ALA A 42 -19.98 -14.17 -28.10
N LEU A 43 -18.71 -14.08 -27.68
CA LEU A 43 -17.65 -13.34 -28.38
C LEU A 43 -17.37 -13.92 -29.76
N LYS A 44 -17.28 -15.25 -29.89
CA LYS A 44 -17.09 -15.93 -31.19
C LYS A 44 -18.26 -15.75 -32.15
N ALA A 45 -19.47 -15.60 -31.62
CA ALA A 45 -20.69 -15.40 -32.42
C ALA A 45 -20.94 -13.94 -32.81
N GLU A 46 -20.00 -13.02 -32.53
CA GLU A 46 -20.12 -11.57 -32.75
C GLU A 46 -21.37 -10.92 -32.11
N LYS A 47 -22.04 -11.60 -31.18
CA LYS A 47 -23.18 -11.06 -30.40
C LYS A 47 -22.70 -10.23 -29.19
N ALA A 48 -21.48 -9.75 -29.26
CA ALA A 48 -20.71 -9.22 -28.15
C ALA A 48 -20.64 -7.68 -28.20
N ASP A 49 -21.29 -7.03 -27.24
CA ASP A 49 -21.21 -5.57 -27.03
C ASP A 49 -19.94 -5.18 -26.24
N ALA A 50 -19.63 -3.89 -26.11
CA ALA A 50 -18.50 -3.37 -25.34
C ALA A 50 -18.46 -3.89 -23.88
N LYS A 51 -19.62 -4.23 -23.31
CA LYS A 51 -19.75 -4.85 -21.98
C LYS A 51 -19.21 -6.29 -21.88
N THR A 52 -19.12 -6.98 -23.01
CA THR A 52 -18.65 -8.38 -23.09
C THR A 52 -17.18 -8.51 -23.45
N LYS A 53 -16.54 -7.39 -23.84
CA LYS A 53 -15.11 -7.32 -24.16
C LYS A 53 -14.29 -6.99 -22.90
N ALA A 54 -13.04 -7.43 -22.87
CA ALA A 54 -12.17 -7.22 -21.71
C ALA A 54 -11.83 -5.73 -21.52
N TRP A 55 -12.20 -5.18 -20.36
CA TRP A 55 -11.81 -3.83 -19.94
C TRP A 55 -10.40 -3.85 -19.39
N ARG A 56 -9.60 -2.84 -19.76
CA ARG A 56 -8.22 -2.72 -19.29
C ARG A 56 -8.14 -1.65 -18.22
N VAL A 57 -7.52 -2.01 -17.10
CA VAL A 57 -7.19 -1.08 -16.02
C VAL A 57 -5.69 -0.87 -16.04
N PHE A 58 -5.25 0.32 -16.44
CA PHE A 58 -3.84 0.68 -16.35
C PHE A 58 -3.57 1.30 -14.98
N HIS A 59 -2.89 0.55 -14.11
CA HIS A 59 -2.48 1.06 -12.82
C HIS A 59 -1.09 1.69 -12.93
N ARG A 60 -0.99 3.02 -12.90
CA ARG A 60 0.31 3.69 -12.86
C ARG A 60 0.91 3.52 -11.47
N CYS A 61 1.91 2.64 -11.38
CA CYS A 61 2.77 2.50 -10.22
C CYS A 61 4.02 3.37 -10.40
N THR A 62 4.09 4.49 -9.70
CA THR A 62 5.34 5.26 -9.57
C THR A 62 6.22 4.59 -8.54
N TYR A 63 7.22 3.85 -9.00
CA TYR A 63 8.26 3.30 -8.14
C TYR A 63 9.28 4.41 -7.84
N VAL A 64 9.30 4.90 -6.60
CA VAL A 64 10.37 5.78 -6.14
C VAL A 64 11.50 4.88 -5.65
N SER A 65 12.45 4.58 -6.54
CA SER A 65 13.70 3.92 -6.14
C SER A 65 14.49 4.87 -5.27
N ARG A 66 14.46 4.68 -3.95
CA ARG A 66 15.42 5.33 -3.06
C ARG A 66 16.64 4.43 -2.97
N VAL A 67 17.58 4.58 -3.90
CA VAL A 67 18.95 4.13 -3.65
C VAL A 67 19.45 4.99 -2.50
N LEU A 68 19.50 4.42 -1.30
CA LEU A 68 20.09 5.10 -0.15
C LEU A 68 21.57 5.34 -0.44
N GLU A 69 22.03 6.56 -0.27
CA GLU A 69 23.47 6.86 -0.36
C GLU A 69 24.23 5.98 0.63
N LYS A 70 25.42 5.51 0.23
CA LYS A 70 26.28 4.75 1.15
C LYS A 70 26.61 5.64 2.33
N ILE A 71 26.26 5.17 3.53
CA ILE A 71 26.64 5.83 4.78
C ILE A 71 28.17 5.69 4.90
N VAL A 72 28.90 6.69 4.43
CA VAL A 72 30.31 6.85 4.76
C VAL A 72 30.33 7.29 6.21
N ALA A 73 31.07 6.58 7.06
CA ALA A 73 31.28 6.97 8.45
C ALA A 73 32.10 8.27 8.47
N THR A 74 31.43 9.41 8.31
CA THR A 74 32.06 10.71 8.45
C THR A 74 32.40 10.88 9.93
N ALA A 75 33.68 11.08 10.23
CA ALA A 75 34.14 11.48 11.55
C ALA A 75 33.22 12.58 12.08
N VAL A 76 32.71 12.39 13.29
CA VAL A 76 31.71 13.20 14.03
C VAL A 76 31.67 14.65 13.53
N SER A 77 30.93 14.85 12.44
CA SER A 77 30.63 16.18 11.91
C SER A 77 29.37 16.59 12.64
N VAL A 78 29.45 17.69 13.39
CA VAL A 78 28.29 18.34 14.02
C VAL A 78 27.16 18.32 13.00
N ALA A 79 26.08 17.60 13.34
CA ALA A 79 24.97 17.37 12.42
C ALA A 79 24.55 18.73 11.83
N PRO A 80 24.46 18.87 10.50
CA PRO A 80 23.98 20.11 9.91
C PRO A 80 22.59 20.37 10.48
N LYS A 81 22.45 21.47 11.23
CA LYS A 81 21.14 21.98 11.64
C LYS A 81 20.31 22.14 10.37
N ALA A 82 19.16 21.49 10.37
CA ALA A 82 18.13 21.51 9.34
C ALA A 82 18.46 20.75 8.03
N VAL A 83 18.53 19.42 8.13
CA VAL A 83 17.71 18.66 7.18
C VAL A 83 16.28 18.83 7.68
N LEU A 84 15.50 19.66 6.97
CA LEU A 84 14.04 19.64 7.07
C LEU A 84 13.58 18.29 6.52
N PHE A 85 13.83 17.21 7.27
CA PHE A 85 13.06 15.99 7.12
C PHE A 85 11.60 16.43 7.22
N ASP A 86 10.77 15.97 6.31
CA ASP A 86 9.33 16.03 6.50
C ASP A 86 9.06 15.30 7.82
N GLN A 87 8.95 16.07 8.91
CA GLN A 87 8.92 15.55 10.28
C GLN A 87 7.57 14.89 10.58
N THR A 88 6.71 14.81 9.58
CA THR A 88 5.49 14.02 9.61
C THR A 88 5.84 12.56 9.89
N PRO A 89 5.21 11.93 10.90
CA PRO A 89 5.37 10.51 11.16
C PRO A 89 5.23 9.66 9.90
N ASN A 90 6.32 9.03 9.49
CA ASN A 90 6.32 8.10 8.37
C ASN A 90 5.46 6.87 8.74
N TRP A 91 4.69 6.35 7.79
CA TRP A 91 3.93 5.10 7.92
C TRP A 91 4.75 3.95 8.51
N GLY A 92 6.03 3.84 8.15
CA GLY A 92 6.93 2.82 8.72
C GLY A 92 7.08 2.92 10.25
N LEU A 93 7.12 4.14 10.79
CA LEU A 93 7.19 4.40 12.23
C LEU A 93 5.89 3.98 12.92
N ILE A 94 4.74 4.26 12.30
CA ILE A 94 3.42 3.85 12.82
C ILE A 94 3.34 2.32 12.88
N CYS A 95 3.75 1.62 11.82
CA CYS A 95 3.77 0.15 11.80
C CYS A 95 4.68 -0.45 12.87
N ALA A 96 5.85 0.15 13.11
CA ALA A 96 6.78 -0.31 14.13
C ALA A 96 6.25 -0.12 15.56
N LEU A 97 5.52 0.97 15.81
CA LEU A 97 4.98 1.30 17.14
C LEU A 97 3.64 0.61 17.43
N LYS A 98 2.86 0.29 16.39
CA LYS A 98 1.54 -0.35 16.51
C LYS A 98 1.50 -1.56 17.46
N PRO A 99 2.42 -2.55 17.40
CA PRO A 99 2.37 -3.73 18.27
C PRO A 99 2.41 -3.38 19.77
N TYR A 100 3.14 -2.33 20.12
CA TYR A 100 3.32 -1.89 21.51
C TYR A 100 2.15 -1.06 22.03
N LEU A 101 1.40 -0.43 21.12
CA LEU A 101 0.31 0.50 21.45
C LEU A 101 -1.10 -0.10 21.33
N ARG A 102 -1.23 -1.32 20.80
CA ARG A 102 -2.52 -2.07 20.74
C ARG A 102 -3.33 -2.11 22.04
N PRO A 103 -2.72 -2.23 23.24
CA PRO A 103 -3.50 -2.29 24.48
C PRO A 103 -3.87 -0.91 25.03
N ALA A 104 -3.58 0.20 24.34
CA ALA A 104 -3.92 1.54 24.81
C ALA A 104 -5.41 1.87 24.53
N LYS A 105 -6.10 2.40 25.54
CA LYS A 105 -7.53 2.73 25.49
C LYS A 105 -7.85 4.22 25.44
N ASP A 106 -6.90 5.05 25.86
CA ASP A 106 -7.01 6.51 25.90
C ASP A 106 -5.70 7.14 25.41
N LYS A 107 -5.77 8.40 24.95
CA LYS A 107 -4.60 9.19 24.54
C LYS A 107 -3.47 9.22 25.58
N ASN A 108 -3.82 9.24 26.86
CA ASN A 108 -2.84 9.25 27.95
C ASN A 108 -2.06 7.92 28.02
N GLU A 109 -2.74 6.78 27.88
CA GLU A 109 -2.08 5.48 27.85
C GLU A 109 -1.17 5.30 26.62
N VAL A 110 -1.53 5.90 25.48
CA VAL A 110 -0.67 5.95 24.29
C VAL A 110 0.62 6.68 24.61
N ARG A 111 0.53 7.84 25.27
CA ARG A 111 1.72 8.63 25.66
C ARG A 111 2.61 7.89 26.64
N GLU A 112 2.02 7.27 27.67
CA GLU A 112 2.76 6.52 28.68
C GLU A 112 3.52 5.33 28.10
N LYS A 113 2.90 4.58 27.18
CA LYS A 113 3.55 3.43 26.52
C LYS A 113 4.58 3.87 25.48
N LEU A 114 4.39 5.03 24.86
CA LEU A 114 5.29 5.55 23.84
C LEU A 114 6.56 6.18 24.42
N GLN A 115 6.47 6.86 25.56
CA GLN A 115 7.60 7.55 26.19
C GLN A 115 8.85 6.66 26.41
N PRO A 116 8.76 5.46 27.04
CA PRO A 116 9.94 4.62 27.24
C PRO A 116 10.53 4.07 25.94
N LEU A 117 9.72 3.97 24.88
CA LEU A 117 10.20 3.54 23.55
C LEU A 117 10.96 4.67 22.85
N ILE A 118 10.46 5.90 22.94
CA ILE A 118 11.16 7.10 22.47
C ILE A 118 12.50 7.22 23.20
N ASP A 119 12.51 7.08 24.51
CA ASP A 119 13.72 7.25 25.33
C ASP A 119 14.79 6.20 25.01
N LYS A 120 14.38 4.97 24.70
CA LYS A 120 15.31 3.86 24.42
C LYS A 120 15.79 3.80 22.97
N GLN A 121 14.91 4.09 22.01
CA GLN A 121 15.18 3.82 20.59
C GLN A 121 15.39 5.10 19.76
N TRP A 122 14.87 6.25 20.20
CA TRP A 122 14.88 7.49 19.42
C TRP A 122 15.11 8.74 20.27
N PRO A 123 16.32 8.95 20.85
CA PRO A 123 16.63 10.13 21.64
C PRO A 123 16.45 11.45 20.85
N VAL A 124 16.59 11.40 19.52
CA VAL A 124 16.37 12.55 18.61
C VAL A 124 14.94 13.09 18.68
N LEU A 125 13.95 12.26 19.03
CA LEU A 125 12.56 12.70 19.19
C LEU A 125 12.32 13.39 20.55
N GLN A 126 13.21 13.23 21.53
CA GLN A 126 13.13 13.95 22.82
C GLN A 126 13.44 15.43 22.65
N ASP A 127 14.42 15.76 21.81
CA ASP A 127 14.83 17.14 21.54
C ASP A 127 13.71 17.95 20.86
N ASN A 128 12.76 17.28 20.20
CA ASN A 128 11.68 17.92 19.46
C ASN A 128 10.29 17.48 19.95
N LYS A 129 9.87 18.10 21.06
CA LYS A 129 8.55 17.87 21.70
C LYS A 129 7.35 18.07 20.76
N ARG A 130 7.48 18.90 19.73
CA ARG A 130 6.42 19.13 18.73
C ARG A 130 6.14 17.86 17.93
N ILE A 131 7.19 17.20 17.42
CA ILE A 131 7.05 15.96 16.65
C ILE A 131 6.50 14.85 17.54
N ALA A 132 7.01 14.75 18.78
CA ALA A 132 6.54 13.73 19.73
C ALA A 132 5.02 13.86 19.98
N ASN A 133 4.50 15.08 20.11
CA ASN A 133 3.06 15.32 20.24
C ASN A 133 2.29 14.99 18.95
N GLN A 134 2.80 15.38 17.78
CA GLN A 134 2.18 15.04 16.49
C GLN A 134 2.12 13.53 16.27
N LEU A 135 3.16 12.80 16.68
CA LEU A 135 3.21 11.35 16.63
C LEU A 135 2.13 10.73 17.52
N VAL A 136 1.93 11.24 18.74
CA VAL A 136 0.84 10.80 19.62
C VAL A 136 -0.52 11.06 18.95
N ASP A 137 -0.76 12.25 18.41
CA ASP A 137 -2.04 12.59 17.78
C ASP A 137 -2.36 11.67 16.59
N ILE A 138 -1.38 11.42 15.72
CA ILE A 138 -1.52 10.52 14.57
C ILE A 138 -1.75 9.07 15.02
N LEU A 139 -1.07 8.62 16.08
CA LEU A 139 -1.24 7.27 16.61
C LEU A 139 -2.61 7.08 17.28
N VAL A 140 -3.12 8.11 17.96
CA VAL A 140 -4.47 8.11 18.57
C VAL A 140 -5.53 8.01 17.48
N GLU A 141 -5.42 8.82 16.42
CA GLU A 141 -6.31 8.77 15.26
C GLU A 141 -6.24 7.39 14.56
N TYR A 142 -5.03 6.85 14.36
CA TYR A 142 -4.83 5.56 13.71
C TYR A 142 -5.37 4.38 14.52
N LEU A 143 -5.24 4.42 15.85
CA LEU A 143 -5.74 3.37 16.75
C LEU A 143 -7.25 3.51 17.02
N GLY A 144 -7.87 4.64 16.64
CA GLY A 144 -9.28 4.92 16.91
C GLY A 144 -9.57 5.14 18.39
N VAL A 145 -8.59 5.68 19.11
CA VAL A 145 -8.62 5.87 20.56
C VAL A 145 -9.04 7.32 20.87
N SER A 146 -9.76 7.55 21.98
CA SER A 146 -10.23 8.90 22.35
C SER A 146 -9.28 9.66 23.27
#